data_AF-A0A929B7F9-F1
#
_entry.id   AF-A0A929B7F9-F1
#
_cell.length_a   1.000
_cell.length_b   1.000
_cell.length_c   1.000
_cell.angle_alpha   90.00
_cell.angle_beta   90.00
_cell.angle_gamma   90.00
#
_symmetry.space_group_name_H-M   'P 1'
#
loop_
_entity.id
_entity.type
_entity.pdbx_description
1 polymer ?
#
loop_
_entity_poly.entity_id
_entity_poly.type
_entity_poly.pdbx_seq_one_letter_code
_entity_poly.pdbx_strand_id
1 'polypeptide(L)' 'MTSIPMMYRPTSKESIDADVLFIPTDSQDKDSNRKLNQLRQNPLWQRLEAVKQGKVYLVDYSTWRGANCSPQKE' A
#
# COMPACT_ATOMS: atom_id res chain seq x y z
N MET A 1 -34.98 -4.17 19.68
CA MET A 1 -33.57 -4.28 20.09
C MET A 1 -32.80 -4.85 18.92
N THR A 2 -32.18 -3.99 18.10
CA THR A 2 -31.48 -4.39 16.88
C THR A 2 -30.02 -4.65 17.23
N SER A 3 -29.59 -5.91 17.15
CA SER A 3 -28.20 -6.31 17.32
C SER A 3 -27.38 -5.78 16.15
N ILE A 4 -26.48 -4.84 16.41
CA ILE A 4 -25.52 -4.36 15.41
C ILE A 4 -24.56 -5.52 15.11
N PRO A 5 -24.41 -5.98 13.86
CA PRO A 5 -23.47 -7.03 13.55
C PRO A 5 -22.06 -6.56 13.92
N MET A 6 -21.44 -7.30 14.82
CA MET A 6 -20.08 -7.13 15.27
C MET A 6 -19.17 -6.96 14.05
N MET A 7 -18.55 -5.78 13.92
CA MET A 7 -17.51 -5.47 12.95
C MET A 7 -16.56 -6.67 12.85
N TYR A 8 -16.39 -7.22 11.65
CA TYR A 8 -15.43 -8.30 11.40
C TYR A 8 -14.03 -7.77 11.75
N ARG A 9 -13.52 -8.18 12.90
CA ARG A 9 -12.18 -7.85 13.37
C ARG A 9 -11.34 -9.10 13.13
N PRO A 10 -10.57 -9.19 12.04
CA PRO A 10 -9.74 -10.37 11.81
C PRO A 10 -8.76 -10.51 12.98
N THR A 11 -8.90 -11.60 13.73
CA THR A 11 -8.13 -11.90 14.96
C THR A 11 -6.87 -12.72 14.70
N SER A 12 -6.55 -13.06 13.44
CA SER A 12 -5.32 -13.76 13.08
C SER A 12 -4.26 -12.79 12.56
N LYS A 13 -3.06 -12.90 13.12
CA LYS A 13 -1.84 -12.12 12.80
C LYS A 13 -1.32 -12.28 11.36
N GLU A 14 -2.11 -12.85 10.45
CA GLU A 14 -1.66 -13.34 9.13
C GLU A 14 -2.59 -12.95 7.96
N SER A 15 -3.67 -12.21 8.17
CA SER A 15 -4.68 -12.00 7.12
C SER A 15 -4.47 -10.73 6.27
N ILE A 16 -3.23 -10.47 5.86
CA ILE A 16 -3.00 -9.66 4.65
C ILE A 16 -2.57 -10.63 3.55
N ASP A 17 -3.57 -11.25 2.93
CA ASP A 17 -3.42 -12.07 1.72
C ASP A 17 -3.47 -11.17 0.48
N ALA A 18 -2.54 -10.21 0.42
CA ALA A 18 -2.46 -9.32 -0.73
C ALA A 18 -1.87 -10.11 -1.90
N ASP A 19 -2.68 -10.36 -2.93
CA ASP A 19 -2.24 -10.92 -4.21
C ASP A 19 -1.38 -9.93 -5.01
N VAL A 20 -1.63 -8.62 -4.84
CA VAL A 20 -0.95 -7.52 -5.53
C VAL A 20 -0.74 -6.37 -4.56
N LEU A 21 0.44 -5.73 -4.62
CA LEU A 21 0.78 -4.59 -3.78
C LEU A 21 1.07 -3.35 -4.63
N PHE A 22 0.36 -2.26 -4.35
CA PHE A 22 0.65 -0.93 -4.90
C PHE A 22 1.24 -0.06 -3.79
N ILE A 23 2.48 0.43 -3.99
CA ILE A 23 3.13 1.33 -3.04
C ILE A 23 3.18 2.72 -3.67
N PRO A 24 2.42 3.68 -3.13
CA PRO A 24 2.53 5.05 -3.59
C PRO A 24 3.83 5.65 -3.06
N THR A 25 4.68 6.09 -3.98
CA THR A 25 5.98 6.70 -3.70
C THR A 25 6.10 8.00 -4.47
N ASP A 26 6.72 9.00 -3.87
CA ASP A 26 7.26 10.13 -4.62
C ASP A 26 8.70 9.78 -5.01
N SER A 27 8.95 9.58 -6.30
CA SER A 27 10.26 9.17 -6.82
C SER A 27 11.33 10.26 -6.63
N GLN A 28 10.92 11.52 -6.52
CA GLN A 28 11.81 12.65 -6.29
C GLN A 28 12.13 12.84 -4.80
N ASP A 29 11.33 12.24 -3.91
CA ASP A 29 11.54 12.31 -2.47
C ASP A 29 12.58 11.26 -1.99
N LYS A 30 13.72 11.75 -1.52
CA LYS A 30 14.82 10.89 -1.03
C LYS A 30 14.41 10.09 0.20
N ASP A 31 13.55 10.64 1.06
CA ASP A 31 13.09 9.95 2.26
C ASP A 31 12.13 8.81 1.93
N SER A 32 11.23 8.99 0.97
CA SER A 32 10.36 7.93 0.43
C SER A 32 11.18 6.78 -0.14
N ASN A 33 12.20 7.07 -0.94
CA ASN A 33 13.12 6.07 -1.48
C ASN A 33 13.88 5.32 -0.37
N ARG A 34 14.37 6.04 0.64
CA ARG A 34 15.06 5.44 1.80
C ARG A 34 14.13 4.50 2.59
N LYS A 35 12.90 4.94 2.88
CA LYS A 35 11.91 4.14 3.61
C LYS A 35 11.50 2.90 2.84
N LEU A 36 11.32 3.01 1.51
CA LEU A 36 11.04 1.85 0.66
C LEU A 36 12.17 0.82 0.73
N ASN A 37 13.43 1.27 0.69
CA ASN A 37 14.58 0.37 0.82
C ASN A 37 14.63 -0.31 2.19
N GLN A 38 14.34 0.42 3.28
CA GLN A 38 14.24 -0.16 4.62
C GLN A 38 13.09 -1.17 4.73
N LEU A 39 11.95 -0.89 4.11
CA LEU A 39 10.81 -1.80 4.08
C LEU A 39 11.16 -3.10 3.36
N ARG A 40 11.86 -3.03 2.23
CA ARG A 40 12.31 -4.20 1.46
C ARG A 40 13.28 -5.11 2.22
N GLN A 41 14.03 -4.54 3.17
CA GLN A 41 14.95 -5.28 4.05
C GLN A 41 14.23 -5.98 5.21
N ASN A 42 12.95 -5.70 5.46
CA ASN A 42 12.22 -6.31 6.57
C ASN A 42 11.92 -7.79 6.27
N PRO A 43 12.19 -8.74 7.19
CA PRO A 43 11.83 -10.14 7.00
C PRO A 43 10.34 -10.39 6.73
N LEU A 44 9.45 -9.53 7.23
CA LEU A 44 8.00 -9.60 6.96
C LEU A 44 7.66 -9.27 5.50
N TRP A 45 8.43 -8.38 4.86
CA TRP A 45 8.26 -8.04 3.45
C TRP A 45 8.44 -9.28 2.55
N GLN A 46 9.46 -10.08 2.84
CA GLN A 46 9.77 -11.31 2.08
C GLN A 46 8.73 -12.42 2.29
N ARG A 47 7.87 -12.31 3.31
CA ARG A 47 6.80 -13.30 3.57
C ARG A 47 5.55 -13.07 2.73
N LEU A 48 5.36 -11.87 2.19
CA LEU A 48 4.17 -11.51 1.41
C LEU A 48 4.14 -12.25 0.06
N GLU A 49 3.00 -12.84 -0.28
CA GLU A 49 2.82 -13.55 -1.55
C GLU A 49 2.96 -12.62 -2.77
N ALA A 50 2.42 -11.40 -2.72
CA ALA A 50 2.65 -10.39 -3.76
C ALA A 50 4.15 -10.10 -4.00
N VAL A 51 4.98 -10.12 -2.95
CA VAL A 51 6.43 -9.90 -3.08
C VAL A 51 7.10 -11.10 -3.74
N LYS A 52 6.80 -12.33 -3.28
CA LYS A 52 7.34 -13.57 -3.86
C LYS A 52 6.97 -13.74 -5.33
N GLN A 53 5.77 -13.33 -5.72
CA GLN A 53 5.28 -13.40 -7.09
C GLN A 53 5.68 -12.20 -7.95
N GLY A 54 6.44 -11.23 -7.41
CA GLY A 54 6.87 -10.03 -8.14
C GLY A 54 5.73 -9.05 -8.47
N LYS A 55 4.57 -9.18 -7.83
CA LYS A 55 3.38 -8.36 -8.02
C LYS A 55 3.40 -7.11 -7.13
N VAL A 56 4.51 -6.37 -7.20
CA VAL A 56 4.70 -5.11 -6.45
C VAL A 56 4.92 -3.97 -7.43
N TYR A 57 4.03 -3.00 -7.41
CA TYR A 57 4.05 -1.85 -8.30
C TYR A 57 4.24 -0.57 -7.51
N LEU A 58 5.30 0.18 -7.85
CA LEU A 58 5.45 1.55 -7.35
C LEU A 58 4.55 2.45 -8.19
N VAL A 59 3.77 3.29 -7.51
CA VAL A 59 2.84 4.21 -8.18
C VAL A 59 3.17 5.63 -7.75
N ASP A 60 2.98 6.58 -8.65
CA ASP A 60 3.21 7.99 -8.34
C ASP A 60 2.18 8.48 -7.31
N TYR A 61 2.67 8.99 -6.18
CA TYR A 61 1.82 9.42 -5.08
C TYR A 61 0.87 10.56 -5.49
N SER A 62 1.34 11.53 -6.27
CA SER A 62 0.57 12.72 -6.66
C SER A 62 -0.62 12.37 -7.57
N THR A 63 -0.38 11.44 -8.49
CA THR A 63 -1.39 10.92 -9.43
C THR A 63 -2.46 10.11 -8.71
N TRP A 64 -2.05 9.21 -7.81
CA TRP A 64 -2.96 8.28 -7.15
C TRP A 64 -3.76 8.89 -6.00
N ARG A 65 -3.27 9.96 -5.35
CA ARG A 65 -4.01 10.65 -4.28
C ARG A 65 -5.18 11.51 -4.80
N GLY A 66 -5.42 11.54 -6.10
CA GLY A 66 -6.49 12.35 -6.70
C GLY A 66 -6.23 13.85 -6.63
N ALA A 67 -4.96 14.28 -6.54
CA ALA A 67 -4.62 15.71 -6.55
C ALA A 67 -4.96 16.41 -7.88
N ASN A 68 -5.42 15.67 -8.89
CA ASN A 68 -5.93 16.21 -10.15
C ASN A 68 -7.38 16.74 -10.09
N CYS A 69 -7.98 16.91 -8.91
CA CYS A 69 -9.25 17.61 -8.75
C CYS A 69 -9.10 19.16 -8.74
N SER A 70 -8.15 19.70 -9.50
CA SER A 70 -8.10 21.14 -9.78
C SER A 70 -8.66 21.38 -11.18
N PRO A 71 -9.65 22.27 -11.38
CA PRO A 71 -10.10 22.61 -12.72
C PRO A 71 -8.91 23.17 -13.51
N GLN A 72 -8.55 22.47 -14.59
CA GLN A 72 -7.66 23.01 -15.61
C GLN A 72 -8.41 24.21 -16.20
N LYS A 73 -7.90 25.43 -16.00
CA LYS A 73 -8.43 26.59 -16.71
C LYS A 73 -7.99 26.47 -18.16
N GLU A 74 -8.98 26.28 -19.03
CA GLU A 74 -8.89 26.49 -20.48
C GLU A 74 -8.56 27.96 -20.80
#